data_AF-A0A8E7ELC4-F1
#
_entry.id   AF-A0A8E7ELC4-F1
#
_cell.length_a   1.000
_cell.length_b   1.000
_cell.length_c   1.000
_cell.angle_alpha   90.00
_cell.angle_beta   90.00
_cell.angle_gamma   90.00
#
_symmetry.space_group_name_H-M   'P 1'
#
loop_
_entity.id
_entity.type
_entity.pdbx_description
1 polymer ?
#
loop_
_entity_poly.entity_id
_entity_poly.type
_entity_poly.pdbx_seq_one_letter_code
_entity_poly.pdbx_strand_id
1 'polypeptide(L)'
;MESGRNSLSIPCAPHCQNHESPPTTGLFIPADKRYLNLLLGYVTEICRIVNLSDTDLFHLEVASEEAFINIVEHAYPDCKPGNIYIEARMKPTGLVLSFRDEGIPFHDSPKEYPLVISSDGDIQSPHGLGFQIMRNTVDEVRMENLGKMGKVLHLIKRYPAPVEIEMAQNVHEIPEAPLQQYSIRPMQTQDASQVCRLFWLVYGYTYKNENFYRPEGLIDLNDNGRIVSYVAVGEDNDVVGHVGLIRPEPVLMAEFGLLAVSPAHRGRGLMGQLEDAIFAKAEEMNLVGLSINAVTSHPKSQKSAVKKDFVPCSIDLAACPPRMFKALVSDSVPAQRESYLHGFKYFNTPPPRTVYVPKRHHIFVHIIYSKMQQSCTFSDPTPARTPGDYKIHYDRTLQKGIITVISADERQWPEIQRVVDDMVHLAGAEVVDLDLPVSQPATTLLFDLAESAGFIFTGIRPCQAPDGDCFRLQFLSIPIDLTHIQLYPNYGEFLLEYITTLMK
;
A
#
# COMPACT_ATOMS: atom_id res chain seq x y z
N MET A 1 0.21 16.25 -49.53
CA MET A 1 0.69 14.89 -49.23
C MET A 1 1.28 14.93 -47.84
N GLU A 2 0.49 14.39 -46.92
CA GLU A 2 0.70 14.36 -45.48
C GLU A 2 1.76 13.32 -45.09
N SER A 3 2.44 13.56 -43.96
CA SER A 3 2.48 12.60 -42.83
C SER A 3 3.25 13.22 -41.67
N GLY A 4 2.51 13.92 -40.80
CA GLY A 4 2.94 14.32 -39.47
C GLY A 4 2.57 13.25 -38.45
N ARG A 5 3.52 12.88 -37.60
CA ARG A 5 3.30 12.05 -36.40
C ARG A 5 2.56 12.89 -35.36
N ASN A 6 1.32 12.52 -35.05
CA ASN A 6 0.58 13.01 -33.90
C ASN A 6 0.29 11.85 -32.95
N SER A 7 1.05 11.79 -31.86
CA SER A 7 0.73 11.08 -30.64
C SER A 7 -0.29 11.92 -29.84
N LEU A 8 -1.53 11.46 -29.79
CA LEU A 8 -2.62 12.01 -28.98
C LEU A 8 -3.11 10.86 -28.08
N SER A 9 -2.69 10.82 -26.82
CA SER A 9 -3.37 11.42 -25.65
C SER A 9 -4.66 10.67 -25.27
N ILE A 10 -4.54 9.84 -24.24
CA ILE A 10 -5.66 9.29 -23.46
C ILE A 10 -6.35 10.47 -22.77
N PRO A 11 -7.69 10.64 -22.87
CA PRO A 11 -8.37 11.55 -21.97
C PRO A 11 -8.59 10.88 -20.60
N CYS A 12 -7.83 11.31 -19.60
CA CYS A 12 -8.42 11.79 -18.34
C CYS A 12 -9.39 12.94 -18.73
N ALA A 13 -10.58 13.14 -18.17
CA ALA A 13 -10.99 13.12 -16.77
C ALA A 13 -12.55 13.18 -16.71
N PRO A 14 -13.20 13.84 -15.73
CA PRO A 14 -13.68 13.25 -14.48
C PRO A 14 -15.18 13.55 -14.28
N HIS A 15 -16.06 12.55 -14.15
CA HIS A 15 -17.41 12.83 -13.65
C HIS A 15 -17.77 11.86 -12.52
N CYS A 16 -17.90 12.48 -11.34
CA CYS A 16 -18.47 11.92 -10.12
C CYS A 16 -19.74 11.13 -10.44
N GLN A 17 -19.78 9.88 -9.99
CA GLN A 17 -21.00 9.25 -9.53
C GLN A 17 -20.59 8.24 -8.47
N ASN A 18 -21.23 8.32 -7.31
CA ASN A 18 -21.15 7.33 -6.24
C ASN A 18 -21.18 5.93 -6.85
N HIS A 19 -20.03 5.23 -6.89
CA HIS A 19 -20.02 3.84 -7.30
C HIS A 19 -20.41 3.00 -6.09
N GLU A 20 -21.71 3.02 -5.79
CA GLU A 20 -22.40 1.84 -5.32
C GLU A 20 -21.97 0.68 -6.23
N SER A 21 -21.06 -0.16 -5.73
CA SER A 21 -20.59 -1.30 -6.50
C SER A 21 -21.75 -2.29 -6.60
N PRO A 22 -22.15 -2.72 -7.81
CA PRO A 22 -23.24 -3.67 -7.95
C PRO A 22 -22.92 -4.91 -7.11
N PRO A 23 -23.88 -5.46 -6.35
CA PRO A 23 -23.70 -6.70 -5.62
C PRO A 23 -23.07 -7.75 -6.53
N THR A 24 -21.96 -8.29 -6.07
CA THR A 24 -21.18 -9.28 -6.79
C THR A 24 -21.03 -10.50 -5.90
N THR A 25 -21.32 -11.66 -6.44
CA THR A 25 -21.09 -12.95 -5.76
C THR A 25 -20.12 -13.77 -6.61
N GLY A 26 -19.44 -14.72 -5.99
CA GLY A 26 -18.48 -15.56 -6.68
C GLY A 26 -18.51 -17.00 -6.18
N LEU A 27 -18.32 -17.94 -7.10
CA LEU A 27 -18.17 -19.36 -6.84
C LEU A 27 -16.83 -19.82 -7.43
N PHE A 28 -16.01 -20.51 -6.63
CA PHE A 28 -14.73 -21.05 -7.07
C PHE A 28 -14.78 -22.58 -7.02
N ILE A 29 -14.72 -23.23 -8.17
CA ILE A 29 -14.90 -24.69 -8.30
C ILE A 29 -13.90 -25.30 -9.29
N PRO A 30 -13.55 -26.59 -9.14
CA PRO A 30 -12.73 -27.29 -10.13
C PRO A 30 -13.43 -27.43 -11.49
N ALA A 31 -12.65 -27.48 -12.56
CA ALA A 31 -13.13 -27.82 -13.90
C ALA A 31 -13.45 -29.33 -14.01
N ASP A 32 -14.52 -29.76 -13.35
CA ASP A 32 -14.94 -31.15 -13.27
C ASP A 32 -16.47 -31.27 -13.28
N LYS A 33 -17.00 -32.18 -14.11
CA LYS A 33 -18.45 -32.36 -14.33
C LYS A 33 -19.23 -32.64 -13.03
N ARG A 34 -18.59 -33.19 -11.99
CA ARG A 34 -19.22 -33.43 -10.68
C ARG A 34 -19.74 -32.15 -10.01
N TYR A 35 -19.22 -30.98 -10.38
CA TYR A 35 -19.61 -29.70 -9.81
C TYR A 35 -20.67 -28.95 -10.63
N LEU A 36 -21.17 -29.51 -11.74
CA LEU A 36 -22.17 -28.86 -12.59
C LEU A 36 -23.44 -28.46 -11.81
N ASN A 37 -23.97 -29.34 -10.97
CA ASN A 37 -25.17 -29.03 -10.16
C ASN A 37 -24.94 -27.91 -9.14
N LEU A 38 -23.69 -27.71 -8.69
CA LEU A 38 -23.35 -26.61 -7.79
C LEU A 38 -23.38 -25.27 -8.54
N LEU A 39 -22.86 -25.25 -9.78
CA LEU A 39 -22.98 -24.10 -10.66
C LEU A 39 -24.45 -23.79 -10.98
N LEU A 40 -25.22 -24.79 -11.40
CA LEU A 40 -26.62 -24.58 -11.78
C LEU A 40 -27.41 -24.05 -10.58
N GLY A 41 -27.27 -24.66 -9.40
CA GLY A 41 -27.91 -24.15 -8.18
C GLY A 41 -27.49 -22.71 -7.85
N TYR A 42 -26.22 -22.36 -8.02
CA TYR A 42 -25.75 -20.98 -7.87
C TYR A 42 -26.43 -20.02 -8.86
N VAL A 43 -26.51 -20.38 -10.14
CA VAL A 43 -27.21 -19.59 -11.17
C VAL A 43 -28.69 -19.46 -10.85
N THR A 44 -29.34 -20.55 -10.42
CA THR A 44 -30.76 -20.54 -10.03
C THR A 44 -31.03 -19.54 -8.92
N GLU A 45 -30.24 -19.55 -7.84
CA GLU A 45 -30.45 -18.63 -6.71
C GLU A 45 -30.15 -17.17 -7.10
N ILE A 46 -29.16 -16.92 -7.97
CA ILE A 46 -28.89 -15.56 -8.48
C ILE A 46 -30.07 -15.03 -9.32
N CYS A 47 -30.62 -15.84 -10.21
CA CYS A 47 -31.79 -15.49 -11.00
C CYS A 47 -33.01 -15.18 -10.11
N ARG A 48 -33.19 -15.92 -9.01
CA ARG A 48 -34.24 -15.65 -8.02
C ARG A 48 -34.02 -14.34 -7.27
N ILE A 49 -32.79 -14.05 -6.84
CA ILE A 49 -32.45 -12.79 -6.15
C ILE A 49 -32.82 -11.57 -7.01
N VAL A 50 -32.57 -11.64 -8.33
CA VAL A 50 -32.88 -10.55 -9.26
C VAL A 50 -34.27 -10.66 -9.92
N ASN A 51 -35.11 -11.57 -9.44
CA ASN A 51 -36.48 -11.81 -9.90
C ASN A 51 -36.62 -12.02 -11.42
N LEU A 52 -35.72 -12.79 -12.02
CA LEU A 52 -35.84 -13.19 -13.43
C LEU A 52 -37.01 -14.16 -13.65
N SER A 53 -37.58 -14.11 -14.85
CA SER A 53 -38.64 -15.04 -15.26
C SER A 53 -38.10 -16.49 -15.33
N ASP A 54 -38.99 -17.48 -15.18
CA ASP A 54 -38.61 -18.90 -15.32
C ASP A 54 -37.96 -19.19 -16.69
N THR A 55 -38.40 -18.49 -17.74
CA THR A 55 -37.81 -18.57 -19.09
C THR A 55 -36.37 -18.08 -19.10
N ASP A 56 -36.11 -16.93 -18.47
CA ASP A 56 -34.76 -16.35 -18.42
C ASP A 56 -33.83 -17.16 -17.52
N LEU A 57 -34.36 -17.70 -16.42
CA LEU A 57 -33.67 -18.66 -15.57
C LEU A 57 -33.22 -19.88 -16.39
N PHE A 58 -34.16 -20.53 -17.10
CA PHE A 58 -33.85 -21.70 -17.92
C PHE A 58 -32.78 -21.39 -18.98
N HIS A 59 -32.91 -20.25 -19.67
CA HIS A 59 -31.90 -19.84 -20.65
C HIS A 59 -30.52 -19.61 -20.03
N LEU A 60 -30.45 -19.01 -18.84
CA LEU A 60 -29.19 -18.79 -18.13
C LEU A 60 -28.59 -20.09 -17.60
N GLU A 61 -29.40 -21.06 -17.16
CA GLU A 61 -28.94 -22.40 -16.79
C GLU A 61 -28.30 -23.11 -17.97
N VAL A 62 -28.97 -23.13 -19.12
CA VAL A 62 -28.43 -23.75 -20.36
C VAL A 62 -27.14 -23.06 -20.80
N ALA A 63 -27.11 -21.73 -20.83
CA ALA A 63 -25.92 -20.99 -21.23
C ALA A 63 -24.74 -21.24 -20.28
N SER A 64 -25.02 -21.35 -18.97
CA SER A 64 -24.02 -21.58 -17.93
C SER A 64 -23.50 -23.00 -17.94
N GLU A 65 -24.37 -23.99 -18.15
CA GLU A 65 -23.98 -25.39 -18.35
C GLU A 65 -23.03 -25.52 -19.54
N GLU A 66 -23.39 -24.91 -20.67
CA GLU A 66 -22.59 -24.97 -21.88
C GLU A 66 -21.23 -24.27 -21.69
N ALA A 67 -21.21 -23.09 -21.08
CA ALA A 67 -19.97 -22.39 -20.73
C ALA A 67 -19.06 -23.27 -19.85
N PHE A 68 -19.63 -23.93 -18.84
CA PHE A 68 -18.89 -24.76 -17.91
C PHE A 68 -18.36 -26.03 -18.57
N ILE A 69 -19.22 -26.77 -19.27
CA ILE A 69 -18.82 -28.00 -19.97
C ILE A 69 -17.75 -27.70 -21.02
N ASN A 70 -17.86 -26.57 -21.73
CA ASN A 70 -16.83 -26.15 -22.68
C ASN A 70 -15.45 -25.99 -22.00
N ILE A 71 -15.40 -25.40 -20.81
CA ILE A 71 -14.15 -25.30 -20.03
C ILE A 71 -13.67 -26.68 -19.59
N VAL A 72 -14.55 -27.52 -19.05
CA VAL A 72 -14.19 -28.86 -18.55
C VAL A 72 -13.63 -29.76 -19.66
N GLU A 73 -14.20 -29.70 -20.86
CA GLU A 73 -13.82 -30.59 -21.96
C GLU A 73 -12.64 -30.08 -22.80
N HIS A 74 -12.45 -28.76 -22.90
CA HIS A 74 -11.52 -28.17 -23.87
C HIS A 74 -10.41 -27.32 -23.26
N ALA A 75 -10.55 -26.81 -22.04
CA ALA A 75 -9.57 -25.88 -21.49
C ALA A 75 -8.30 -26.58 -20.96
N TYR A 76 -8.38 -27.85 -20.56
CA TYR A 76 -7.28 -28.55 -19.86
C TYR A 76 -6.90 -29.88 -20.55
N PRO A 77 -6.11 -29.84 -21.65
CA PRO A 77 -5.79 -31.02 -22.45
C PRO A 77 -4.84 -32.01 -21.76
N ASP A 78 -4.18 -31.61 -20.66
CA ASP A 78 -3.29 -32.46 -19.86
C ASP A 78 -4.04 -33.29 -18.80
N CYS A 79 -5.38 -33.27 -18.83
CA CYS A 79 -6.26 -33.95 -17.89
C CYS A 79 -6.03 -33.54 -16.42
N LYS A 80 -5.41 -32.38 -16.18
CA LYS A 80 -5.32 -31.77 -14.85
C LYS A 80 -6.34 -30.63 -14.78
N PRO A 81 -7.50 -30.85 -14.15
CA PRO A 81 -8.52 -29.81 -14.10
C PRO A 81 -7.97 -28.61 -13.32
N GLY A 82 -7.98 -27.44 -13.96
CA GLY A 82 -7.75 -26.18 -13.27
C GLY A 82 -8.98 -25.72 -12.49
N ASN A 83 -8.92 -24.51 -11.96
CA ASN A 83 -10.05 -23.91 -11.26
C ASN A 83 -10.83 -22.97 -12.19
N ILE A 84 -12.13 -22.89 -11.93
CA ILE A 84 -13.05 -21.97 -12.58
C ILE A 84 -13.57 -21.02 -11.51
N TYR A 85 -13.39 -19.72 -11.75
CA TYR A 85 -14.03 -18.67 -10.95
C TYR A 85 -15.25 -18.17 -11.71
N ILE A 86 -16.43 -18.41 -11.15
CA ILE A 86 -17.71 -17.91 -11.66
C ILE A 86 -18.11 -16.69 -10.85
N GLU A 87 -18.33 -15.55 -11.50
CA GLU A 87 -18.78 -14.30 -10.89
C GLU A 87 -20.15 -13.90 -11.41
N ALA A 88 -21.09 -13.61 -10.52
CA ALA A 88 -22.36 -12.98 -10.88
C ALA A 88 -22.36 -11.52 -10.42
N ARG A 89 -22.46 -10.59 -11.36
CA ARG A 89 -22.58 -9.15 -11.12
C ARG A 89 -23.99 -8.69 -11.45
N MET A 90 -24.73 -8.28 -10.42
CA MET A 90 -26.12 -7.86 -10.52
C MET A 90 -26.16 -6.34 -10.69
N LYS A 91 -26.40 -5.86 -11.91
CA LYS A 91 -26.51 -4.42 -12.22
C LYS A 91 -27.97 -4.03 -12.35
N PRO A 92 -28.35 -2.76 -12.13
CA PRO A 92 -29.74 -2.32 -12.29
C PRO A 92 -30.33 -2.63 -13.66
N THR A 93 -29.50 -2.71 -14.72
CA THR A 93 -29.93 -2.94 -16.11
C THR A 93 -29.76 -4.38 -16.59
N GLY A 94 -29.18 -5.27 -15.79
CA GLY A 94 -28.91 -6.64 -16.21
C GLY A 94 -27.99 -7.44 -15.30
N LEU A 95 -28.00 -8.75 -15.50
CA LEU A 95 -27.13 -9.71 -14.85
C LEU A 95 -25.94 -10.04 -15.76
N VAL A 96 -24.72 -10.05 -15.20
CA VAL A 96 -23.53 -10.52 -15.89
C VAL A 96 -22.99 -11.74 -15.15
N LEU A 97 -23.01 -12.91 -15.78
CA LEU A 97 -22.34 -14.12 -15.31
C LEU A 97 -21.01 -14.27 -16.02
N SER A 98 -19.91 -14.40 -15.29
CA SER A 98 -18.56 -14.44 -15.84
C SER A 98 -17.86 -15.73 -15.43
N PHE A 99 -17.29 -16.46 -16.38
CA PHE A 99 -16.57 -17.71 -16.17
C PHE A 99 -15.10 -17.50 -16.49
N ARG A 100 -14.25 -17.52 -15.47
CA ARG A 100 -12.80 -17.34 -15.62
C ARG A 100 -12.06 -18.63 -15.39
N ASP A 101 -11.13 -18.95 -16.30
CA ASP A 101 -10.26 -20.13 -16.22
C ASP A 101 -8.84 -19.83 -16.74
N GLU A 102 -7.87 -20.65 -16.32
CA GLU A 102 -6.45 -20.57 -16.70
C GLU A 102 -6.02 -21.70 -17.64
N GLY A 103 -6.98 -22.39 -18.25
CA GLY A 103 -6.71 -23.40 -19.27
C GLY A 103 -6.16 -22.76 -20.56
N ILE A 104 -5.91 -23.59 -21.57
CA ILE A 104 -5.22 -23.18 -22.80
C ILE A 104 -5.81 -21.87 -23.37
N PRO A 105 -4.95 -20.92 -23.80
CA PRO A 105 -5.39 -19.75 -24.55
C PRO A 105 -6.15 -20.19 -25.80
N PHE A 106 -7.02 -19.31 -26.31
CA PHE A 106 -7.94 -19.57 -27.43
C PHE A 106 -7.35 -20.42 -28.56
N HIS A 107 -8.14 -21.35 -29.08
CA HIS A 107 -7.78 -22.08 -30.31
C HIS A 107 -7.94 -21.19 -31.57
N ASP A 108 -8.98 -20.35 -31.64
CA ASP A 108 -9.26 -19.36 -32.72
C ASP A 108 -10.20 -18.22 -32.24
N SER A 109 -10.35 -17.15 -33.03
CA SER A 109 -11.16 -15.95 -32.72
C SER A 109 -12.68 -16.26 -32.62
N PRO A 110 -13.41 -15.78 -31.58
CA PRO A 110 -14.84 -16.03 -31.42
C PRO A 110 -15.74 -15.56 -32.58
N LYS A 111 -15.25 -14.64 -33.42
CA LYS A 111 -15.96 -14.16 -34.62
C LYS A 111 -15.98 -15.20 -35.77
N GLU A 112 -15.19 -16.27 -35.66
CA GLU A 112 -14.98 -17.27 -36.71
C GLU A 112 -15.55 -18.66 -36.36
N TYR A 113 -16.53 -18.74 -35.46
CA TYR A 113 -17.35 -19.95 -35.26
C TYR A 113 -18.71 -19.84 -36.01
N PRO A 114 -18.76 -19.91 -37.35
CA PRO A 114 -20.02 -20.10 -38.05
C PRO A 114 -20.46 -21.56 -37.91
N LEU A 115 -21.76 -21.80 -37.76
CA LEU A 115 -22.30 -23.11 -38.10
C LEU A 115 -22.30 -23.24 -39.61
N VAL A 116 -21.57 -24.23 -40.10
CA VAL A 116 -21.78 -24.75 -41.44
C VAL A 116 -22.82 -25.85 -41.34
N ILE A 117 -24.08 -25.50 -41.60
CA ILE A 117 -25.15 -26.47 -41.81
C ILE A 117 -25.04 -26.89 -43.27
N SER A 118 -24.80 -28.18 -43.51
CA SER A 118 -24.82 -28.72 -44.87
C SER A 118 -26.23 -28.62 -45.48
N SER A 119 -26.33 -28.60 -46.81
CA SER A 119 -27.62 -28.52 -47.52
C SER A 119 -28.60 -29.66 -47.21
N ASP A 120 -28.12 -30.73 -46.56
CA ASP A 120 -28.88 -31.92 -46.20
C ASP A 120 -29.27 -31.96 -44.70
N GLY A 121 -28.94 -30.91 -43.92
CA GLY A 121 -29.34 -30.76 -42.52
C GLY A 121 -28.34 -31.28 -41.47
N ASP A 122 -27.20 -31.84 -41.88
CA ASP A 122 -26.16 -32.34 -40.96
C ASP A 122 -25.16 -31.24 -40.55
N ILE A 123 -24.78 -31.26 -39.26
CA ILE A 123 -23.83 -30.32 -38.63
C ILE A 123 -22.39 -30.75 -38.95
N GLN A 124 -21.65 -29.95 -39.72
CA GLN A 124 -20.29 -30.31 -40.18
C GLN A 124 -19.16 -30.04 -39.18
N SER A 125 -19.38 -29.31 -38.08
CA SER A 125 -18.38 -29.16 -37.01
C SER A 125 -19.04 -29.09 -35.63
N PRO A 126 -18.75 -30.04 -34.71
CA PRO A 126 -19.33 -30.05 -33.36
C PRO A 126 -18.79 -28.92 -32.45
N HIS A 127 -17.68 -28.28 -32.83
CA HIS A 127 -16.94 -27.34 -31.96
C HIS A 127 -17.58 -25.95 -31.80
N GLY A 128 -18.66 -25.64 -32.53
CA GLY A 128 -19.35 -24.34 -32.49
C GLY A 128 -20.77 -24.35 -31.92
N LEU A 129 -21.33 -25.54 -31.65
CA LEU A 129 -22.73 -25.67 -31.22
C LEU A 129 -22.95 -25.02 -29.85
N GLY A 130 -22.02 -25.23 -28.91
CA GLY A 130 -22.10 -24.66 -27.57
C GLY A 130 -22.12 -23.13 -27.55
N PHE A 131 -21.22 -22.50 -28.29
CA PHE A 131 -21.23 -21.04 -28.42
C PHE A 131 -22.49 -20.49 -29.09
N GLN A 132 -23.08 -21.25 -30.01
CA GLN A 132 -24.35 -20.86 -30.62
C GLN A 132 -25.51 -20.97 -29.62
N ILE A 133 -25.55 -22.05 -28.84
CA ILE A 133 -26.54 -22.22 -27.76
C ILE A 133 -26.46 -21.03 -26.81
N MET A 134 -25.26 -20.72 -26.31
CA MET A 134 -25.03 -19.56 -25.42
C MET A 134 -25.54 -18.26 -26.06
N ARG A 135 -25.16 -17.95 -27.30
CA ARG A 135 -25.59 -16.73 -28.02
C ARG A 135 -27.09 -16.64 -28.27
N ASN A 136 -27.78 -17.77 -28.37
CA ASN A 136 -29.23 -17.80 -28.58
C ASN A 136 -30.01 -17.70 -27.26
N THR A 137 -29.38 -18.02 -26.13
CA THR A 137 -30.01 -18.02 -24.80
C THR A 137 -29.82 -16.71 -24.02
N VAL A 138 -28.72 -15.97 -24.24
CA VAL A 138 -28.45 -14.69 -23.57
C VAL A 138 -28.35 -13.52 -24.55
N ASP A 139 -28.45 -12.29 -24.06
CA ASP A 139 -28.47 -11.10 -24.93
C ASP A 139 -27.11 -10.78 -25.53
N GLU A 140 -26.03 -11.06 -24.80
CA GLU A 140 -24.67 -10.82 -25.27
C GLU A 140 -23.68 -11.81 -24.64
N VAL A 141 -22.78 -12.33 -25.47
CA VAL A 141 -21.67 -13.18 -25.07
C VAL A 141 -20.38 -12.45 -25.40
N ARG A 142 -19.57 -12.14 -24.38
CA ARG A 142 -18.30 -11.43 -24.53
C ARG A 142 -17.16 -12.26 -23.98
N MET A 143 -16.03 -12.25 -24.66
CA MET A 143 -14.82 -12.92 -24.21
C MET A 143 -13.73 -11.88 -23.92
N GLU A 144 -12.95 -12.10 -22.87
CA GLU A 144 -11.83 -11.26 -22.46
C GLU A 144 -10.57 -12.09 -22.23
N ASN A 145 -9.44 -11.62 -22.73
CA ASN A 145 -8.12 -12.22 -22.49
C ASN A 145 -7.41 -11.41 -21.39
N LEU A 146 -7.07 -12.05 -20.27
CA LEU A 146 -6.38 -11.42 -19.13
C LEU A 146 -4.87 -11.71 -19.10
N GLY A 147 -4.29 -12.15 -20.22
CA GLY A 147 -2.87 -12.49 -20.33
C GLY A 147 -2.49 -13.63 -19.40
N LYS A 148 -1.61 -13.36 -18.43
CA LYS A 148 -1.15 -14.36 -17.45
C LYS A 148 -2.25 -14.83 -16.48
N MET A 149 -3.36 -14.09 -16.39
CA MET A 149 -4.48 -14.40 -15.49
C MET A 149 -5.57 -15.27 -16.14
N GLY A 150 -5.33 -15.76 -17.38
CA GLY A 150 -6.23 -16.63 -18.12
C GLY A 150 -7.21 -15.87 -19.02
N LYS A 151 -8.41 -16.44 -19.19
CA LYS A 151 -9.49 -15.88 -20.02
C LYS A 151 -10.81 -15.82 -19.25
N VAL A 152 -11.71 -14.95 -19.67
CA VAL A 152 -13.04 -14.78 -19.07
C VAL A 152 -14.12 -14.78 -20.15
N LEU A 153 -15.14 -15.62 -19.97
CA LEU A 153 -16.36 -15.61 -20.75
C LEU A 153 -17.47 -14.92 -19.95
N HIS A 154 -18.03 -13.85 -20.49
CA HIS A 154 -19.17 -13.13 -19.94
C HIS A 154 -20.45 -13.49 -20.69
N LEU A 155 -21.46 -13.94 -19.96
CA LEU A 155 -22.84 -14.08 -20.38
C LEU A 155 -23.64 -12.91 -19.79
N ILE A 156 -24.21 -12.08 -20.65
CA ILE A 156 -24.91 -10.86 -20.25
C ILE A 156 -26.39 -11.02 -20.57
N LYS A 157 -27.22 -10.87 -19.53
CA LYS A 157 -28.68 -10.85 -19.62
C LYS A 157 -29.19 -9.47 -19.22
N ARG A 158 -29.95 -8.80 -20.09
CA ARG A 158 -30.54 -7.49 -19.84
C ARG A 158 -31.91 -7.67 -19.21
N TYR A 159 -32.23 -6.84 -18.23
CA TYR A 159 -33.56 -6.87 -17.63
C TYR A 159 -34.57 -6.16 -18.53
N PRO A 160 -35.83 -6.64 -18.60
CA PRO A 160 -36.90 -5.94 -19.33
C PRO A 160 -37.19 -4.54 -18.78
N ALA A 161 -36.99 -4.34 -17.49
CA ALA A 161 -37.04 -3.06 -16.78
C ALA A 161 -35.94 -3.04 -15.71
N PRO A 162 -35.46 -1.85 -15.29
CA PRO A 162 -34.48 -1.77 -14.23
C PRO A 162 -34.98 -2.43 -12.95
N VAL A 163 -34.16 -3.29 -12.34
CA VAL A 163 -34.47 -3.92 -11.06
C VAL A 163 -33.89 -3.07 -9.94
N GLU A 164 -34.69 -2.78 -8.90
CA GLU A 164 -34.17 -2.23 -7.66
C GLU A 164 -33.28 -3.28 -7.00
N ILE A 165 -31.98 -3.06 -7.11
CA ILE A 165 -30.98 -3.84 -6.40
C ILE A 165 -30.59 -2.99 -5.21
N GLU A 166 -30.75 -3.53 -3.99
CA GLU A 166 -30.17 -2.91 -2.80
C GLU A 166 -28.66 -2.80 -3.02
N MET A 167 -28.26 -1.60 -3.43
CA MET A 167 -26.88 -1.22 -3.59
C MET A 167 -26.19 -1.45 -2.23
N ALA A 168 -25.03 -2.11 -2.24
CA ALA A 168 -24.26 -2.29 -1.02
C ALA A 168 -24.01 -0.91 -0.41
N GLN A 169 -24.72 -0.59 0.68
CA GLN A 169 -24.55 0.69 1.37
C GLN A 169 -23.10 0.77 1.83
N ASN A 170 -22.36 1.75 1.30
CA ASN A 170 -21.05 2.07 1.83
C ASN A 170 -21.23 2.42 3.32
N VAL A 171 -20.54 1.64 4.15
CA VAL A 171 -20.53 1.62 5.62
C VAL A 171 -21.12 2.86 6.30
N HIS A 172 -22.16 2.62 7.11
CA HIS A 172 -22.79 3.54 8.04
C HIS A 172 -21.79 4.42 8.82
N GLU A 173 -22.15 5.70 9.02
CA GLU A 173 -21.52 6.54 10.06
C GLU A 173 -21.40 5.74 11.35
N ILE A 174 -20.17 5.58 11.86
CA ILE A 174 -19.92 4.87 13.11
C ILE A 174 -20.53 5.72 14.22
N PRO A 175 -21.56 5.24 14.95
CA PRO A 175 -22.20 6.02 16.01
C PRO A 175 -21.16 6.44 17.04
N GLU A 176 -21.23 7.70 17.49
CA GLU A 176 -20.40 8.16 18.59
C GLU A 176 -20.77 7.41 19.88
N ALA A 177 -19.75 6.98 20.63
CA ALA A 177 -19.96 6.33 21.92
C ALA A 177 -20.54 7.34 22.95
N PRO A 178 -21.16 6.92 24.05
CA PRO A 178 -21.49 7.82 25.15
C PRO A 178 -20.23 8.52 25.70
N LEU A 179 -20.37 9.77 26.17
CA LEU A 179 -19.30 10.45 26.91
C LEU A 179 -18.95 9.63 28.15
N GLN A 180 -17.66 9.41 28.37
CA GLN A 180 -17.15 8.50 29.40
C GLN A 180 -15.74 8.90 29.81
N GLN A 181 -15.28 8.36 30.93
CA GLN A 181 -13.90 8.51 31.39
C GLN A 181 -12.97 7.49 30.71
N TYR A 182 -11.68 7.83 30.65
CA TYR A 182 -10.67 6.96 30.06
C TYR A 182 -9.47 6.81 30.98
N SER A 183 -8.93 5.60 31.02
CA SER A 183 -7.65 5.31 31.65
C SER A 183 -6.56 5.21 30.58
N ILE A 184 -5.48 5.98 30.73
CA ILE A 184 -4.29 5.85 29.89
C ILE A 184 -3.23 5.06 30.66
N ARG A 185 -2.81 3.92 30.11
CA ARG A 185 -1.87 3.01 30.79
C ARG A 185 -1.02 2.22 29.80
N PRO A 186 0.10 1.63 30.24
CA PRO A 186 0.81 0.62 29.45
C PRO A 186 -0.12 -0.49 28.97
N MET A 187 0.13 -0.98 27.76
CA MET A 187 -0.58 -2.13 27.21
C MET A 187 -0.29 -3.39 28.03
N GLN A 188 -1.32 -4.20 28.24
CA GLN A 188 -1.25 -5.53 28.86
C GLN A 188 -1.52 -6.60 27.80
N THR A 189 -1.08 -7.84 28.06
CA THR A 189 -1.27 -8.98 27.15
C THR A 189 -2.73 -9.18 26.73
N GLN A 190 -3.66 -8.99 27.67
CA GLN A 190 -5.10 -9.11 27.44
C GLN A 190 -5.70 -8.03 26.51
N ASP A 191 -5.01 -6.91 26.31
CA ASP A 191 -5.45 -5.82 25.45
C ASP A 191 -5.18 -6.13 23.96
N ALA A 192 -4.29 -7.08 23.65
CA ALA A 192 -3.73 -7.27 22.31
C ALA A 192 -4.80 -7.51 21.24
N SER A 193 -5.80 -8.34 21.53
CA SER A 193 -6.91 -8.58 20.59
C SER A 193 -7.75 -7.34 20.31
N GLN A 194 -7.91 -6.47 21.32
CA GLN A 194 -8.64 -5.23 21.15
C GLN A 194 -7.84 -4.18 20.37
N VAL A 195 -6.52 -4.11 20.59
CA VAL A 195 -5.63 -3.27 19.78
C VAL A 195 -5.65 -3.72 18.31
N CYS A 196 -5.59 -5.03 18.03
CA CYS A 196 -5.70 -5.53 16.66
C CYS A 196 -7.03 -5.13 15.99
N ARG A 197 -8.14 -5.25 16.73
CA ARG A 197 -9.46 -4.80 16.26
C ARG A 197 -9.49 -3.30 16.01
N LEU A 198 -8.90 -2.49 16.89
CA LEU A 198 -8.78 -1.04 16.73
C LEU A 198 -8.03 -0.67 15.45
N PHE A 199 -6.89 -1.32 15.18
CA PHE A 199 -6.14 -1.08 13.94
C PHE A 199 -6.94 -1.47 12.69
N TRP A 200 -7.67 -2.58 12.73
CA TRP A 200 -8.58 -2.93 11.64
C TRP A 200 -9.75 -1.95 11.47
N LEU A 201 -10.30 -1.41 12.56
CA LEU A 201 -11.35 -0.39 12.50
C LEU A 201 -10.84 0.89 11.80
N VAL A 202 -9.59 1.29 12.07
CA VAL A 202 -9.00 2.51 11.49
C VAL A 202 -8.51 2.30 10.06
N TYR A 203 -7.81 1.19 9.80
CA TYR A 203 -7.07 0.95 8.56
C TYR A 203 -7.63 -0.18 7.67
N GLY A 204 -8.56 -1.01 8.16
CA GLY A 204 -8.84 -2.29 7.51
C GLY A 204 -7.60 -3.18 7.50
N TYR A 205 -7.29 -3.85 6.39
CA TYR A 205 -6.07 -4.65 6.21
C TYR A 205 -4.93 -3.88 5.48
N THR A 206 -4.99 -2.55 5.42
CA THR A 206 -4.00 -1.74 4.69
C THR A 206 -2.83 -1.26 5.55
N TYR A 207 -2.82 -1.57 6.86
CA TYR A 207 -1.70 -1.22 7.73
C TYR A 207 -0.54 -2.20 7.52
N LYS A 208 0.68 -1.66 7.35
CA LYS A 208 1.83 -2.43 6.87
C LYS A 208 2.35 -3.51 7.83
N ASN A 209 2.19 -3.32 9.15
CA ASN A 209 2.76 -4.24 10.13
C ASN A 209 1.72 -5.30 10.50
N GLU A 210 1.91 -6.51 9.98
CA GLU A 210 1.02 -7.66 10.17
C GLU A 210 0.82 -8.04 11.64
N ASN A 211 1.78 -7.73 12.51
CA ASN A 211 1.65 -8.00 13.95
C ASN A 211 0.50 -7.20 14.59
N PHE A 212 0.05 -6.12 13.97
CA PHE A 212 -1.15 -5.39 14.41
C PHE A 212 -2.46 -6.06 13.98
N TYR A 213 -2.41 -7.21 13.30
CA TYR A 213 -3.57 -8.09 13.03
C TYR A 213 -3.47 -9.43 13.76
N ARG A 214 -2.42 -9.62 14.57
CA ARG A 214 -2.09 -10.88 15.24
C ARG A 214 -1.73 -10.63 16.70
N PRO A 215 -2.62 -10.93 17.66
CA PRO A 215 -2.40 -10.63 19.07
C PRO A 215 -1.06 -11.15 19.60
N GLU A 216 -0.67 -12.37 19.23
CA GLU A 216 0.58 -12.99 19.64
C GLU A 216 1.82 -12.25 19.11
N GLY A 217 1.75 -11.70 17.90
CA GLY A 217 2.83 -10.91 17.32
C GLY A 217 2.98 -9.56 18.01
N LEU A 218 1.86 -8.90 18.33
CA LEU A 218 1.89 -7.63 19.07
C LEU A 218 2.42 -7.80 20.51
N ILE A 219 2.07 -8.91 21.16
CA ILE A 219 2.60 -9.28 22.48
C ILE A 219 4.11 -9.48 22.39
N ASP A 220 4.60 -10.30 21.45
CA ASP A 220 6.03 -10.55 21.27
C ASP A 220 6.83 -9.26 21.00
N LEU A 221 6.28 -8.33 20.22
CA LEU A 221 6.91 -7.03 19.99
C LEU A 221 7.04 -6.20 21.29
N ASN A 222 6.03 -6.22 22.16
CA ASN A 222 6.07 -5.51 23.43
C ASN A 222 6.99 -6.20 24.44
N ASP A 223 6.92 -7.52 24.57
CA ASP A 223 7.71 -8.30 25.54
C ASP A 223 9.21 -8.20 25.26
N ASN A 224 9.60 -8.15 23.98
CA ASN A 224 11.00 -7.96 23.58
C ASN A 224 11.42 -6.48 23.51
N GLY A 225 10.57 -5.54 23.90
CA GLY A 225 10.85 -4.11 23.89
C GLY A 225 11.03 -3.49 22.51
N ARG A 226 10.66 -4.22 21.44
CA ARG A 226 10.69 -3.75 20.05
C ARG A 226 9.62 -2.70 19.78
N ILE A 227 8.53 -2.78 20.55
CA ILE A 227 7.54 -1.74 20.69
C ILE A 227 7.32 -1.47 22.18
N VAL A 228 7.06 -0.22 22.53
CA VAL A 228 6.48 0.15 23.84
C VAL A 228 5.10 0.71 23.58
N SER A 229 4.05 -0.01 23.97
CA SER A 229 2.66 0.36 23.71
C SER A 229 1.96 0.95 24.94
N TYR A 230 1.16 1.99 24.70
CA TYR A 230 0.18 2.53 25.65
C TYR A 230 -1.21 2.47 25.02
N VAL A 231 -2.22 2.24 25.86
CA VAL A 231 -3.62 2.14 25.47
C VAL A 231 -4.48 3.14 26.21
N ALA A 232 -5.52 3.62 25.53
CA ALA A 232 -6.63 4.34 26.14
C ALA A 232 -7.78 3.35 26.32
N VAL A 233 -8.23 3.19 27.56
CA VAL A 233 -9.26 2.22 27.94
C VAL A 233 -10.48 2.97 28.43
N GLY A 234 -11.64 2.70 27.83
CA GLY A 234 -12.93 3.29 28.19
C GLY A 234 -13.59 2.61 29.38
N GLU A 235 -14.82 3.05 29.67
CA GLU A 235 -15.77 2.31 30.49
C GLU A 235 -16.02 0.94 29.82
N ASP A 236 -16.24 -0.11 30.62
CA ASP A 236 -16.30 -1.53 30.19
C ASP A 236 -14.97 -2.22 29.82
N ASN A 237 -13.82 -1.57 30.08
CA ASN A 237 -12.47 -2.10 29.76
C ASN A 237 -12.18 -2.26 28.26
N ASP A 238 -12.87 -1.49 27.42
CA ASP A 238 -12.63 -1.48 25.99
C ASP A 238 -11.42 -0.61 25.62
N VAL A 239 -10.52 -1.16 24.79
CA VAL A 239 -9.39 -0.41 24.24
C VAL A 239 -9.86 0.43 23.05
N VAL A 240 -9.90 1.74 23.27
CA VAL A 240 -10.42 2.71 22.30
C VAL A 240 -9.34 3.56 21.65
N GLY A 241 -8.10 3.44 22.13
CA GLY A 241 -6.94 4.12 21.56
C GLY A 241 -5.64 3.38 21.83
N HIS A 242 -4.65 3.60 20.98
CA HIS A 242 -3.32 3.03 21.09
C HIS A 242 -2.28 4.05 20.62
N VAL A 243 -1.10 4.02 21.22
CA VAL A 243 0.10 4.72 20.76
C VAL A 243 1.32 3.89 21.10
N GLY A 244 2.44 4.08 20.40
CA GLY A 244 3.67 3.41 20.82
C GLY A 244 4.96 4.00 20.29
N LEU A 245 6.05 3.52 20.88
CA LEU A 245 7.41 3.75 20.45
C LEU A 245 7.92 2.52 19.70
N ILE A 246 8.54 2.69 18.55
CA ILE A 246 9.15 1.62 17.75
C ILE A 246 10.66 1.67 17.97
N ARG A 247 11.23 0.52 18.37
CA ARG A 247 12.64 0.35 18.75
C ARG A 247 13.15 -1.01 18.28
N PRO A 248 13.46 -1.20 16.98
CA PRO A 248 13.80 -2.51 16.42
C PRO A 248 14.95 -3.21 17.16
N GLU A 249 15.89 -2.42 17.70
CA GLU A 249 16.96 -2.83 18.59
C GLU A 249 17.03 -1.85 19.78
N PRO A 250 17.70 -2.20 20.89
CA PRO A 250 17.96 -1.27 22.00
C PRO A 250 18.87 -0.11 21.57
N VAL A 251 18.28 0.90 20.93
CA VAL A 251 18.96 2.11 20.46
C VAL A 251 18.66 3.31 21.36
N LEU A 252 19.47 4.37 21.19
CA LEU A 252 19.44 5.60 21.99
C LEU A 252 18.20 6.48 21.74
N MET A 253 17.43 6.22 20.68
CA MET A 253 16.21 6.95 20.33
C MET A 253 15.06 5.99 20.07
N ALA A 254 13.86 6.51 19.84
CA ALA A 254 12.75 5.70 19.33
C ALA A 254 11.96 6.46 18.26
N GLU A 255 11.29 5.73 17.36
CA GLU A 255 10.27 6.33 16.51
C GLU A 255 8.95 6.36 17.28
N PHE A 256 8.39 7.55 17.47
CA PHE A 256 7.04 7.75 17.96
C PHE A 256 6.04 7.55 16.82
N GLY A 257 5.03 6.72 17.06
CA GLY A 257 3.98 6.47 16.08
C GLY A 257 2.92 5.52 16.62
N LEU A 258 2.42 4.65 15.73
CA LEU A 258 1.42 3.64 16.06
C LEU A 258 0.12 4.21 16.68
N LEU A 259 -0.15 5.48 16.41
CA LEU A 259 -1.26 6.19 17.01
C LEU A 259 -2.57 5.87 16.29
N ALA A 260 -3.53 5.30 17.02
CA ALA A 260 -4.87 4.99 16.53
C ALA A 260 -5.90 5.35 17.60
N VAL A 261 -7.03 5.94 17.18
CA VAL A 261 -8.18 6.20 18.05
C VAL A 261 -9.44 5.73 17.34
N SER A 262 -10.26 4.98 18.06
CA SER A 262 -11.53 4.44 17.58
C SER A 262 -12.40 5.57 17.03
N PRO A 263 -13.01 5.41 15.83
CA PRO A 263 -13.87 6.44 15.23
C PRO A 263 -14.98 6.93 16.16
N ALA A 264 -15.61 6.01 16.92
CA ALA A 264 -16.67 6.32 17.88
C ALA A 264 -16.23 7.22 19.05
N HIS A 265 -14.91 7.35 19.30
CA HIS A 265 -14.34 8.08 20.43
C HIS A 265 -13.50 9.30 20.01
N ARG A 266 -13.54 9.68 18.73
CA ARG A 266 -12.83 10.88 18.21
C ARG A 266 -13.36 12.17 18.87
N GLY A 267 -12.55 13.23 18.82
CA GLY A 267 -12.92 14.54 19.36
C GLY A 267 -12.78 14.68 20.88
N ARG A 268 -12.39 13.62 21.61
CA ARG A 268 -12.33 13.59 23.09
C ARG A 268 -10.94 13.83 23.68
N GLY A 269 -10.00 14.31 22.87
CA GLY A 269 -8.63 14.59 23.31
C GLY A 269 -7.75 13.37 23.62
N LEU A 270 -8.20 12.14 23.33
CA LEU A 270 -7.46 10.89 23.62
C LEU A 270 -6.06 10.86 23.02
N MET A 271 -5.90 11.37 21.79
CA MET A 271 -4.60 11.46 21.13
C MET A 271 -3.58 12.23 21.97
N GLY A 272 -3.97 13.39 22.52
CA GLY A 272 -3.06 14.19 23.35
C GLY A 272 -2.69 13.48 24.66
N GLN A 273 -3.65 12.83 25.31
CA GLN A 273 -3.39 12.10 26.55
C GLN A 273 -2.46 10.88 26.32
N LEU A 274 -2.64 10.18 25.20
CA LEU A 274 -1.76 9.08 24.78
C LEU A 274 -0.35 9.59 24.47
N GLU A 275 -0.23 10.69 23.71
CA GLU A 275 1.04 11.35 23.41
C GLU A 275 1.80 11.75 24.68
N ASP A 276 1.12 12.38 25.62
CA ASP A 276 1.74 12.82 26.88
C ASP A 276 2.27 11.64 27.69
N ALA A 277 1.49 10.56 27.78
CA ALA A 277 1.90 9.35 28.51
C ALA A 277 3.11 8.65 27.85
N ILE A 278 3.12 8.52 26.52
CA ILE A 278 4.21 7.84 25.83
C ILE A 278 5.50 8.70 25.80
N PHE A 279 5.39 10.02 25.80
CA PHE A 279 6.55 10.91 25.90
C PHE A 279 7.16 10.89 27.30
N ALA A 280 6.33 10.90 28.35
CA ALA A 280 6.81 10.69 29.71
C ALA A 280 7.54 9.34 29.85
N LYS A 281 7.04 8.30 29.19
CA LYS A 281 7.74 6.99 29.15
C LYS A 281 9.07 7.06 28.41
N ALA A 282 9.13 7.78 27.29
CA ALA A 282 10.37 7.97 26.54
C ALA A 282 11.47 8.67 27.36
N GLU A 283 11.08 9.67 28.17
CA GLU A 283 11.98 10.35 29.12
C GLU A 283 12.41 9.42 30.27
N GLU A 284 11.50 8.63 30.85
CA GLU A 284 11.82 7.63 31.88
C GLU A 284 12.82 6.57 31.38
N MET A 285 12.75 6.22 30.10
CA MET A 285 13.68 5.32 29.43
C MET A 285 15.05 5.95 29.14
N ASN A 286 15.25 7.23 29.47
CA ASN A 286 16.46 8.01 29.20
C ASN A 286 16.85 8.01 27.71
N LEU A 287 15.86 8.07 26.82
CA LEU A 287 16.14 8.21 25.39
C LEU A 287 16.76 9.59 25.10
N VAL A 288 17.57 9.66 24.05
CA VAL A 288 18.19 10.91 23.57
C VAL A 288 17.16 11.78 22.84
N GLY A 289 16.19 11.15 22.19
CA GLY A 289 15.13 11.83 21.46
C GLY A 289 14.12 10.89 20.82
N LEU A 290 13.15 11.48 20.15
CA LEU A 290 12.11 10.80 19.39
C LEU A 290 12.13 11.27 17.94
N SER A 291 11.89 10.33 17.02
CA SER A 291 11.57 10.64 15.63
C SER A 291 10.07 10.46 15.36
N ILE A 292 9.57 11.10 14.31
CA ILE A 292 8.20 10.92 13.82
C ILE A 292 8.19 10.96 12.30
N ASN A 293 7.40 10.08 11.68
CA ASN A 293 7.15 10.08 10.24
C ASN A 293 5.72 10.55 9.95
N ALA A 294 5.55 11.83 9.66
CA ALA A 294 4.24 12.40 9.36
C ALA A 294 3.93 12.27 7.86
N VAL A 295 2.75 11.75 7.51
CA VAL A 295 2.26 11.69 6.13
C VAL A 295 2.21 13.08 5.47
N THR A 296 2.34 13.11 4.16
CA THR A 296 2.32 14.34 3.34
C THR A 296 1.08 14.46 2.46
N SER A 297 0.22 13.45 2.45
CA SER A 297 -1.14 13.56 1.88
C SER A 297 -2.02 14.60 2.59
N HIS A 298 -1.70 14.97 3.84
CA HIS A 298 -2.38 16.04 4.57
C HIS A 298 -1.50 16.65 5.68
N PRO A 299 -1.74 17.91 6.10
CA PRO A 299 -0.92 18.58 7.13
C PRO A 299 -1.32 18.28 8.59
N LYS A 300 -2.34 17.44 8.84
CA LYS A 300 -2.94 17.25 10.19
C LYS A 300 -1.93 16.72 11.23
N SER A 301 -1.24 15.62 10.93
CA SER A 301 -0.24 15.00 11.81
C SER A 301 1.00 15.89 11.97
N GLN A 302 1.40 16.58 10.89
CA GLN A 302 2.52 17.52 10.89
C GLN A 302 2.28 18.70 11.85
N LYS A 303 1.04 19.24 11.87
CA LYS A 303 0.65 20.28 12.83
C LYS A 303 0.80 19.83 14.29
N SER A 304 0.45 18.57 14.58
CA SER A 304 0.63 18.01 15.93
C SER A 304 2.12 17.90 16.29
N ALA A 305 2.94 17.40 15.35
CA ALA A 305 4.38 17.28 15.53
C ALA A 305 5.05 18.63 15.86
N VAL A 306 4.71 19.69 15.12
CA VAL A 306 5.23 21.05 15.37
C VAL A 306 4.85 21.56 16.76
N LYS A 307 3.60 21.34 17.21
CA LYS A 307 3.16 21.73 18.56
C LYS A 307 3.90 21.00 19.69
N LYS A 308 4.49 19.85 19.37
CA LYS A 308 5.26 19.02 20.30
C LYS A 308 6.76 19.21 20.14
N ASP A 309 7.19 20.26 19.43
CA ASP A 309 8.59 20.65 19.21
C ASP A 309 9.40 19.66 18.35
N PHE A 310 8.75 18.83 17.53
CA PHE A 310 9.48 18.09 16.50
C PHE A 310 9.93 19.03 15.40
N VAL A 311 11.21 18.94 15.05
CA VAL A 311 11.82 19.70 13.97
C VAL A 311 11.90 18.82 12.73
N PRO A 312 11.24 19.19 11.61
CA PRO A 312 11.43 18.51 10.34
C PRO A 312 12.90 18.51 9.94
N CYS A 313 13.47 17.36 9.56
CA CYS A 313 14.88 17.25 9.19
C CYS A 313 15.14 16.39 7.95
N SER A 314 14.12 15.70 7.43
CA SER A 314 14.21 14.97 6.17
C SER A 314 12.82 14.75 5.55
N ILE A 315 12.76 14.47 4.25
CA ILE A 315 11.55 13.98 3.57
C ILE A 315 11.86 12.62 2.95
N ASP A 316 11.12 11.57 3.32
CA ASP A 316 11.14 10.29 2.59
C ASP A 316 10.13 10.36 1.43
N LEU A 317 10.63 10.49 0.21
CA LEU A 317 9.83 10.45 -1.01
C LEU A 317 9.35 9.02 -1.28
N ALA A 318 8.08 8.88 -1.68
CA ALA A 318 7.46 7.61 -2.08
C ALA A 318 7.66 6.46 -1.06
N ALA A 319 7.69 6.80 0.23
CA ALA A 319 8.07 5.93 1.34
C ALA A 319 7.23 4.64 1.47
N CYS A 320 5.94 4.68 1.10
CA CYS A 320 5.12 3.47 1.05
C CYS A 320 4.06 3.51 -0.06
N PRO A 321 3.51 2.35 -0.47
CA PRO A 321 2.35 2.29 -1.35
C PRO A 321 1.17 3.15 -0.86
N PRO A 322 0.25 3.57 -1.76
CA PRO A 322 -0.97 4.29 -1.42
C PRO A 322 -1.70 3.68 -0.21
N ARG A 323 -1.94 4.46 0.84
CA ARG A 323 -2.68 4.00 2.03
C ARG A 323 -4.15 4.37 1.91
N MET A 324 -5.04 3.39 2.08
CA MET A 324 -6.48 3.63 2.23
C MET A 324 -6.89 3.49 3.69
N PHE A 325 -7.48 4.54 4.25
CA PHE A 325 -8.04 4.52 5.59
C PHE A 325 -9.49 4.04 5.52
N LYS A 326 -9.80 2.91 6.14
CA LYS A 326 -11.17 2.36 6.14
C LYS A 326 -12.17 3.31 6.82
N ALA A 327 -11.76 3.98 7.90
CA ALA A 327 -12.61 4.87 8.69
C ALA A 327 -12.38 6.37 8.43
N LEU A 328 -11.74 6.71 7.32
CA LEU A 328 -11.72 8.06 6.76
C LEU A 328 -12.10 7.90 5.29
N VAL A 329 -13.38 8.10 5.00
CA VAL A 329 -13.88 8.15 3.62
C VAL A 329 -13.24 9.38 2.97
N SER A 330 -12.17 9.13 2.20
CA SER A 330 -11.65 10.06 1.21
C SER A 330 -12.01 9.45 -0.13
N ASP A 331 -12.86 10.14 -0.91
CA ASP A 331 -13.41 9.63 -2.17
C ASP A 331 -12.35 9.49 -3.29
N SER A 332 -11.09 9.84 -3.03
CA SER A 332 -9.98 9.68 -3.96
C SER A 332 -9.03 8.55 -3.55
N VAL A 333 -8.79 7.63 -4.48
CA VAL A 333 -7.62 6.74 -4.44
C VAL A 333 -6.37 7.64 -4.42
N PRO A 334 -5.41 7.43 -3.51
CA PRO A 334 -4.23 8.27 -3.47
C PRO A 334 -3.50 8.22 -4.82
N ALA A 335 -3.21 9.38 -5.39
CA ALA A 335 -2.67 9.50 -6.75
C ALA A 335 -1.29 8.85 -6.93
N GLN A 336 -0.54 8.71 -5.83
CA GLN A 336 0.81 8.17 -5.84
C GLN A 336 1.16 7.57 -4.46
N ARG A 337 2.36 6.99 -4.37
CA ARG A 337 2.97 6.53 -3.11
C ARG A 337 3.06 7.67 -2.09
N GLU A 338 2.79 7.35 -0.84
CA GLU A 338 2.81 8.31 0.26
C GLU A 338 4.25 8.68 0.61
N SER A 339 4.50 9.98 0.82
CA SER A 339 5.79 10.49 1.31
C SER A 339 5.68 10.89 2.78
N TYR A 340 6.79 10.86 3.51
CA TYR A 340 6.83 11.27 4.92
C TYR A 340 7.69 12.50 5.14
N LEU A 341 7.18 13.43 5.93
CA LEU A 341 7.97 14.46 6.59
C LEU A 341 8.54 13.85 7.88
N HIS A 342 9.85 13.60 7.89
CA HIS A 342 10.56 13.10 9.05
C HIS A 342 10.89 14.26 9.99
N GLY A 343 10.43 14.15 11.23
CA GLY A 343 10.74 15.10 12.30
C GLY A 343 11.52 14.44 13.42
N PHE A 344 12.34 15.21 14.11
CA PHE A 344 13.07 14.75 15.28
C PHE A 344 12.95 15.74 16.44
N LYS A 345 12.86 15.21 17.66
CA LYS A 345 12.87 15.96 18.91
C LYS A 345 13.95 15.40 19.83
N TYR A 346 14.89 16.25 20.23
CA TYR A 346 15.84 15.92 21.29
C TYR A 346 15.21 16.14 22.68
N PHE A 347 15.50 15.26 23.62
CA PHE A 347 15.20 15.47 25.04
C PHE A 347 16.33 16.17 25.79
N ASN A 348 17.56 16.00 25.32
CA ASN A 348 18.75 16.63 25.88
C ASN A 348 19.55 17.31 24.76
N THR A 349 20.28 18.38 25.09
CA THR A 349 21.15 19.05 24.12
C THR A 349 22.23 18.08 23.62
N PRO A 350 22.28 17.77 22.31
CA PRO A 350 23.28 16.85 21.78
C PRO A 350 24.67 17.49 21.72
N PRO A 351 25.75 16.70 21.77
CA PRO A 351 27.10 17.22 21.59
C PRO A 351 27.29 17.80 20.17
N PRO A 352 28.26 18.72 19.98
CA PRO A 352 28.61 19.22 18.66
C PRO A 352 28.97 18.08 17.69
N ARG A 353 28.54 18.20 16.43
CA ARG A 353 28.78 17.21 15.39
C ARG A 353 29.87 17.65 14.42
N THR A 354 30.84 16.78 14.17
CA THR A 354 31.68 16.91 12.97
C THR A 354 30.95 16.28 11.80
N VAL A 355 30.85 17.03 10.70
CA VAL A 355 30.03 16.71 9.53
C VAL A 355 30.92 16.62 8.30
N TYR A 356 30.90 15.45 7.65
CA TYR A 356 31.58 15.19 6.39
C TYR A 356 30.55 15.09 5.26
N VAL A 357 30.35 16.20 4.54
CA VAL A 357 29.36 16.32 3.46
C VAL A 357 29.92 17.18 2.33
N PRO A 358 29.53 16.95 1.07
CA PRO A 358 29.98 17.79 -0.04
C PRO A 358 29.69 19.28 0.19
N LYS A 359 30.62 20.16 -0.21
CA LYS A 359 30.55 21.62 0.06
C LYS A 359 29.25 22.27 -0.41
N ARG A 360 28.68 21.77 -1.52
CA ARG A 360 27.38 22.21 -2.07
C ARG A 360 26.21 22.08 -1.08
N HIS A 361 26.31 21.19 -0.09
CA HIS A 361 25.25 20.90 0.87
C HIS A 361 25.47 21.56 2.24
N HIS A 362 26.58 22.28 2.44
CA HIS A 362 26.92 22.89 3.74
C HIS A 362 25.83 23.82 4.27
N ILE A 363 25.27 24.68 3.43
CA ILE A 363 24.22 25.62 3.84
C ILE A 363 22.97 24.87 4.30
N PHE A 364 22.52 23.89 3.52
CA PHE A 364 21.33 23.10 3.82
C PHE A 364 21.48 22.33 5.14
N VAL A 365 22.62 21.62 5.30
CA VAL A 365 22.93 20.86 6.52
C VAL A 365 23.06 21.77 7.74
N HIS A 366 23.70 22.93 7.60
CA HIS A 366 23.81 23.90 8.68
C HIS A 366 22.44 24.39 9.15
N ILE A 367 21.53 24.69 8.23
CA ILE A 367 20.17 25.15 8.57
C ILE A 367 19.42 24.05 9.33
N ILE A 368 19.50 22.78 8.90
CA ILE A 368 18.86 21.66 9.62
C ILE A 368 19.38 21.56 11.05
N TYR A 369 20.71 21.51 11.25
CA TYR A 369 21.29 21.43 12.58
C TYR A 369 20.96 22.64 13.45
N SER A 370 20.99 23.84 12.88
CA SER A 370 20.60 25.08 13.58
C SER A 370 19.16 25.04 14.05
N LYS A 371 18.22 24.55 13.22
CA LYS A 371 16.82 24.37 13.60
C LYS A 371 16.62 23.33 14.71
N MET A 372 17.44 22.27 14.71
CA MET A 372 17.47 21.28 15.79
C MET A 372 18.22 21.76 17.04
N GLN A 373 18.70 23.02 17.07
CA GLN A 373 19.50 23.60 18.15
C GLN A 373 20.78 22.81 18.46
N GLN A 374 21.39 22.26 17.40
CA GLN A 374 22.60 21.45 17.47
C GLN A 374 23.74 22.16 16.74
N SER A 375 24.92 22.17 17.36
CA SER A 375 26.12 22.73 16.72
C SER A 375 26.74 21.72 15.77
N CYS A 376 27.19 22.18 14.60
CA CYS A 376 27.93 21.36 13.65
C CYS A 376 29.20 22.09 13.16
N THR A 377 30.25 21.31 12.88
CA THR A 377 31.48 21.76 12.24
C THR A 377 31.75 20.93 10.99
N PHE A 378 31.99 21.59 9.87
CA PHE A 378 32.32 20.90 8.62
C PHE A 378 33.81 20.57 8.58
N SER A 379 34.14 19.40 8.06
CA SER A 379 35.53 18.95 7.89
C SER A 379 35.76 18.42 6.48
N ASP A 380 37.02 18.52 6.01
CA ASP A 380 37.40 18.02 4.70
C ASP A 380 37.45 16.48 4.68
N PRO A 381 37.10 15.86 3.55
CA PRO A 381 37.06 14.40 3.46
C PRO A 381 38.45 13.78 3.51
N THR A 382 38.53 12.55 4.04
CA THR A 382 39.74 11.72 3.91
C THR A 382 39.35 10.30 3.51
N PRO A 383 40.12 9.64 2.62
CA PRO A 383 39.90 8.24 2.24
C PRO A 383 39.85 7.30 3.43
N ALA A 384 39.05 6.24 3.32
CA ALA A 384 38.93 5.26 4.39
C ALA A 384 40.25 4.53 4.66
N ARG A 385 40.58 4.39 5.95
CA ARG A 385 41.80 3.69 6.41
C ARG A 385 41.56 2.21 6.66
N THR A 386 40.33 1.83 6.96
CA THR A 386 39.88 0.47 7.22
C THR A 386 38.85 0.06 6.18
N PRO A 387 38.62 -1.24 5.97
CA PRO A 387 37.49 -1.70 5.18
C PRO A 387 36.16 -1.16 5.71
N GLY A 388 35.26 -0.83 4.81
CA GLY A 388 33.89 -0.43 5.13
C GLY A 388 33.01 -1.59 5.57
N ASP A 389 31.82 -1.25 6.05
CA ASP A 389 30.77 -2.19 6.42
C ASP A 389 29.40 -1.55 6.17
N TYR A 390 28.44 -2.34 5.70
CA TYR A 390 27.09 -1.88 5.42
C TYR A 390 26.09 -3.03 5.54
N LYS A 391 24.85 -2.67 5.89
CA LYS A 391 23.71 -3.60 5.96
C LYS A 391 22.72 -3.31 4.84
N ILE A 392 22.03 -4.37 4.44
CA ILE A 392 21.03 -4.34 3.39
C ILE A 392 19.73 -4.87 3.96
N HIS A 393 18.63 -4.18 3.69
CA HIS A 393 17.28 -4.64 3.98
C HIS A 393 16.37 -4.40 2.77
N TYR A 394 15.50 -5.36 2.46
CA TYR A 394 14.49 -5.21 1.43
C TYR A 394 13.12 -5.59 2.00
N ASP A 395 12.18 -4.65 1.94
CA ASP A 395 10.80 -4.84 2.32
C ASP A 395 9.97 -5.06 1.05
N ARG A 396 9.56 -6.31 0.83
CA ARG A 396 8.76 -6.71 -0.33
C ARG A 396 7.36 -6.08 -0.32
N THR A 397 6.76 -5.89 0.85
CA THR A 397 5.43 -5.31 1.01
C THR A 397 5.45 -3.82 0.66
N LEU A 398 6.54 -3.14 0.99
CA LEU A 398 6.75 -1.74 0.61
C LEU A 398 7.41 -1.57 -0.75
N GLN A 399 7.91 -2.64 -1.37
CA GLN A 399 8.75 -2.60 -2.57
C GLN A 399 9.92 -1.62 -2.39
N LYS A 400 10.59 -1.70 -1.24
CA LYS A 400 11.56 -0.70 -0.80
C LYS A 400 12.86 -1.35 -0.35
N GLY A 401 13.98 -0.87 -0.88
CA GLY A 401 15.32 -1.19 -0.42
C GLY A 401 15.84 -0.18 0.59
N ILE A 402 16.64 -0.63 1.54
CA ILE A 402 17.38 0.21 2.49
C ILE A 402 18.81 -0.33 2.57
N ILE A 403 19.78 0.54 2.31
CA ILE A 403 21.21 0.27 2.47
C ILE A 403 21.72 1.21 3.56
N THR A 404 22.24 0.66 4.65
CA THR A 404 22.77 1.44 5.77
C THR A 404 24.26 1.23 5.88
N VAL A 405 25.04 2.26 5.57
CA VAL A 405 26.50 2.24 5.74
C VAL A 405 26.83 2.40 7.22
N ILE A 406 27.54 1.42 7.78
CA ILE A 406 27.98 1.39 9.18
C ILE A 406 29.36 2.03 9.27
N SER A 407 30.28 1.59 8.41
CA SER A 407 31.62 2.15 8.27
C SER A 407 31.84 2.59 6.83
N ALA A 408 32.08 3.88 6.63
CA ALA A 408 32.24 4.49 5.32
C ALA A 408 33.58 4.13 4.70
N ASP A 409 33.51 3.57 3.49
CA ASP A 409 34.65 3.28 2.62
C ASP A 409 34.26 3.52 1.18
N GLU A 410 34.89 4.47 0.50
CA GLU A 410 34.60 4.81 -0.90
C GLU A 410 34.78 3.62 -1.86
N ARG A 411 35.61 2.64 -1.50
CA ARG A 411 35.89 1.46 -2.33
C ARG A 411 34.73 0.46 -2.35
N GLN A 412 33.78 0.55 -1.43
CA GLN A 412 32.61 -0.33 -1.39
C GLN A 412 31.51 0.07 -2.39
N TRP A 413 31.65 1.24 -3.03
CA TRP A 413 30.65 1.77 -3.95
C TRP A 413 30.25 0.82 -5.10
N PRO A 414 31.18 0.13 -5.81
CA PRO A 414 30.79 -0.78 -6.89
C PRO A 414 29.89 -1.94 -6.43
N GLU A 415 30.03 -2.36 -5.16
CA GLU A 415 29.19 -3.39 -4.57
C GLU A 415 27.83 -2.82 -4.16
N ILE A 416 27.80 -1.66 -3.50
CA ILE A 416 26.55 -0.94 -3.19
C ILE A 416 25.74 -0.69 -4.46
N GLN A 417 26.37 -0.22 -5.52
CA GLN A 417 25.70 0.04 -6.79
C GLN A 417 25.09 -1.23 -7.39
N ARG A 418 25.81 -2.36 -7.35
CA ARG A 418 25.26 -3.66 -7.77
C ARG A 418 24.05 -4.07 -6.95
N VAL A 419 24.08 -3.86 -5.63
CA VAL A 419 22.93 -4.13 -4.75
C VAL A 419 21.72 -3.28 -5.12
N VAL A 420 21.93 -2.00 -5.44
CA VAL A 420 20.87 -1.10 -5.91
C VAL A 420 20.26 -1.62 -7.22
N ASP A 421 21.11 -1.98 -8.19
CA ASP A 421 20.68 -2.51 -9.48
C ASP A 421 19.89 -3.82 -9.30
N ASP A 422 20.36 -4.73 -8.45
CA ASP A 422 19.68 -6.00 -8.14
C ASP A 422 18.32 -5.75 -7.46
N MET A 423 18.25 -4.82 -6.50
CA MET A 423 17.00 -4.44 -5.86
C MET A 423 15.97 -3.89 -6.84
N VAL A 424 16.40 -2.97 -7.72
CA VAL A 424 15.50 -2.31 -8.67
C VAL A 424 15.08 -3.28 -9.78
N HIS A 425 16.04 -3.96 -10.42
CA HIS A 425 15.78 -4.73 -11.64
C HIS A 425 15.36 -6.18 -11.38
N LEU A 426 15.80 -6.80 -10.27
CA LEU A 426 15.48 -8.20 -9.97
C LEU A 426 14.39 -8.31 -8.90
N ALA A 427 14.46 -7.50 -7.84
CA ALA A 427 13.49 -7.55 -6.75
C ALA A 427 12.29 -6.61 -6.96
N GLY A 428 12.37 -5.64 -7.88
CA GLY A 428 11.29 -4.69 -8.15
C GLY A 428 11.14 -3.60 -7.08
N ALA A 429 12.26 -3.13 -6.52
CA ALA A 429 12.27 -1.97 -5.63
C ALA A 429 11.89 -0.70 -6.41
N GLU A 430 10.88 0.01 -5.91
CA GLU A 430 10.46 1.31 -6.45
C GLU A 430 11.26 2.47 -5.83
N VAL A 431 11.78 2.26 -4.62
CA VAL A 431 12.59 3.21 -3.86
C VAL A 431 13.74 2.47 -3.19
N VAL A 432 14.94 3.03 -3.24
CA VAL A 432 16.10 2.55 -2.46
C VAL A 432 16.62 3.71 -1.61
N ASP A 433 16.59 3.55 -0.29
CA ASP A 433 17.21 4.47 0.64
C ASP A 433 18.68 4.09 0.85
N LEU A 434 19.58 5.07 0.84
CA LEU A 434 20.98 4.94 1.23
C LEU A 434 21.24 5.84 2.44
N ASP A 435 21.54 5.24 3.57
CA ASP A 435 21.89 5.91 4.82
C ASP A 435 23.42 5.95 4.97
N LEU A 436 24.00 7.16 5.06
CA LEU A 436 25.45 7.39 5.20
C LEU A 436 25.81 8.04 6.55
N PRO A 437 26.80 7.56 7.30
CA PRO A 437 27.12 8.07 8.64
C PRO A 437 27.78 9.45 8.57
N VAL A 438 27.20 10.46 9.22
CA VAL A 438 27.57 11.87 9.06
C VAL A 438 29.00 12.18 9.53
N SER A 439 29.46 11.49 10.59
CA SER A 439 30.68 11.84 11.31
C SER A 439 31.93 11.07 10.84
N GLN A 440 31.85 10.37 9.72
CA GLN A 440 32.96 9.58 9.19
C GLN A 440 33.64 10.28 8.01
N PRO A 441 34.99 10.40 7.98
CA PRO A 441 35.69 11.19 6.97
C PRO A 441 35.50 10.76 5.51
N ALA A 442 35.29 9.46 5.27
CA ALA A 442 35.08 8.91 3.93
C ALA A 442 33.64 9.12 3.41
N THR A 443 32.71 9.55 4.27
CA THR A 443 31.29 9.71 3.90
C THR A 443 31.08 10.65 2.73
N THR A 444 31.77 11.79 2.68
CA THR A 444 31.69 12.72 1.55
C THR A 444 32.03 12.05 0.21
N LEU A 445 33.01 11.14 0.19
CA LEU A 445 33.44 10.47 -1.03
C LEU A 445 32.36 9.49 -1.54
N LEU A 446 31.76 8.73 -0.63
CA LEU A 446 30.59 7.88 -0.95
C LEU A 446 29.38 8.71 -1.37
N PHE A 447 29.17 9.86 -0.72
CA PHE A 447 28.09 10.78 -1.03
C PHE A 447 28.21 11.30 -2.47
N ASP A 448 29.41 11.75 -2.87
CA ASP A 448 29.68 12.21 -4.24
C ASP A 448 29.40 11.10 -5.27
N LEU A 449 29.79 9.85 -4.97
CA LEU A 449 29.52 8.68 -5.82
C LEU A 449 28.02 8.37 -5.92
N ALA A 450 27.30 8.44 -4.81
CA ALA A 450 25.86 8.20 -4.76
C ALA A 450 25.07 9.23 -5.57
N GLU A 451 25.35 10.52 -5.40
CA GLU A 451 24.69 11.56 -6.21
C GLU A 451 25.02 11.42 -7.70
N SER A 452 26.25 11.05 -8.03
CA SER A 452 26.64 10.77 -9.44
C SER A 452 25.87 9.60 -10.05
N ALA A 453 25.36 8.68 -9.23
CA ALA A 453 24.53 7.56 -9.64
C ALA A 453 23.02 7.87 -9.58
N GLY A 454 22.63 9.12 -9.32
CA GLY A 454 21.23 9.56 -9.33
C GLY A 454 20.51 9.46 -7.98
N PHE A 455 21.23 9.25 -6.88
CA PHE A 455 20.64 9.40 -5.56
C PHE A 455 20.39 10.87 -5.24
N ILE A 456 19.26 11.16 -4.61
CA ILE A 456 18.84 12.49 -4.19
C ILE A 456 19.06 12.60 -2.68
N PHE A 457 19.74 13.65 -2.22
CA PHE A 457 19.85 13.92 -0.78
C PHE A 457 18.55 14.51 -0.21
N THR A 458 17.93 13.82 0.75
CA THR A 458 16.62 14.21 1.27
C THR A 458 16.62 14.60 2.75
N GLY A 459 17.78 14.65 3.40
CA GLY A 459 17.95 15.23 4.73
C GLY A 459 18.68 14.35 5.73
N ILE A 460 18.53 14.66 7.02
CA ILE A 460 19.31 14.07 8.11
C ILE A 460 18.39 13.20 8.98
N ARG A 461 18.94 12.10 9.47
CA ARG A 461 18.31 11.15 10.39
C ARG A 461 19.13 11.10 11.68
N PRO A 462 18.74 11.89 12.69
CA PRO A 462 19.47 11.94 13.94
C PRO A 462 19.49 10.58 14.66
N CYS A 463 20.64 10.23 15.24
CA CYS A 463 20.81 9.01 16.05
C CYS A 463 20.45 7.69 15.33
N GLN A 464 20.55 7.65 14.00
CA GLN A 464 20.33 6.46 13.16
C GLN A 464 21.61 5.83 12.60
N ALA A 465 22.79 6.39 12.92
CA ALA A 465 24.09 5.76 12.69
C ALA A 465 24.69 5.22 14.00
N PRO A 466 25.57 4.21 13.96
CA PRO A 466 26.26 3.69 15.15
C PRO A 466 27.01 4.76 15.96
N ASP A 467 27.53 5.78 15.28
CA ASP A 467 28.33 6.87 15.84
C ASP A 467 27.62 8.23 15.84
N GLY A 468 26.32 8.27 15.51
CA GLY A 468 25.53 9.50 15.55
C GLY A 468 24.42 9.55 14.51
N ASP A 469 24.48 10.55 13.65
CA ASP A 469 23.42 10.86 12.69
C ASP A 469 23.77 10.24 11.33
N CYS A 470 22.78 9.93 10.49
CA CYS A 470 23.01 9.58 9.09
C CYS A 470 22.37 10.58 8.12
N PHE A 471 22.98 10.74 6.96
CA PHE A 471 22.35 11.36 5.80
C PHE A 471 21.43 10.33 5.14
N ARG A 472 20.22 10.75 4.78
CA ARG A 472 19.29 9.99 3.94
C ARG A 472 19.44 10.44 2.50
N LEU A 473 19.86 9.53 1.63
CA LEU A 473 19.78 9.69 0.19
C LEU A 473 18.76 8.68 -0.36
N GLN A 474 18.07 9.01 -1.44
CA GLN A 474 17.08 8.14 -2.05
C GLN A 474 17.27 8.02 -3.57
N PHE A 475 17.18 6.80 -4.08
CA PHE A 475 17.05 6.51 -5.49
C PHE A 475 15.59 6.11 -5.78
N LEU A 476 14.97 6.78 -6.75
CA LEU A 476 13.58 6.52 -7.15
C LEU A 476 13.60 5.88 -8.55
N SER A 477 13.10 4.65 -8.68
CA SER A 477 12.94 3.99 -10.00
C SER A 477 11.58 4.29 -10.64
N ILE A 478 10.79 5.13 -9.98
CA ILE A 478 9.45 5.57 -10.37
C ILE A 478 9.37 7.11 -10.36
N PRO A 479 8.48 7.72 -11.16
CA PRO A 479 8.21 9.15 -11.07
C PRO A 479 7.47 9.48 -9.76
N ILE A 480 7.69 10.69 -9.25
CA ILE A 480 6.93 11.26 -8.14
C ILE A 480 6.53 12.70 -8.47
N ASP A 481 5.25 13.03 -8.29
CA ASP A 481 4.75 14.40 -8.42
C ASP A 481 4.83 15.10 -7.06
N LEU A 482 5.73 16.07 -6.95
CA LEU A 482 5.94 16.84 -5.72
C LEU A 482 4.77 17.76 -5.38
N THR A 483 3.88 18.07 -6.34
CA THR A 483 2.69 18.91 -6.09
C THR A 483 1.65 18.23 -5.20
N HIS A 484 1.72 16.90 -5.07
CA HIS A 484 0.89 16.12 -4.15
C HIS A 484 1.41 16.12 -2.70
N ILE A 485 2.63 16.64 -2.45
CA ILE A 485 3.19 16.76 -1.10
C ILE A 485 2.62 18.00 -0.42
N GLN A 486 1.71 17.79 0.52
CA GLN A 486 1.10 18.85 1.32
C GLN A 486 1.82 19.00 2.65
N LEU A 487 2.45 20.16 2.84
CA LEU A 487 3.19 20.49 4.05
C LEU A 487 2.41 21.48 4.91
N TYR A 488 2.48 21.30 6.23
CA TYR A 488 1.99 22.29 7.18
C TYR A 488 2.89 23.54 7.09
N PRO A 489 2.32 24.75 6.90
CA PRO A 489 3.10 25.97 6.68
C PRO A 489 4.11 26.22 7.81
N ASN A 490 5.39 25.96 7.54
CA ASN A 490 6.53 26.12 8.45
C ASN A 490 7.85 25.75 7.71
N TYR A 491 8.91 25.46 8.48
CA TYR A 491 10.22 24.98 8.05
C TYR A 491 10.21 23.77 7.09
N GLY A 492 9.14 22.97 7.02
CA GLY A 492 9.08 21.82 6.12
C GLY A 492 9.19 22.18 4.63
N GLU A 493 8.65 23.34 4.22
CA GLU A 493 8.67 23.79 2.81
C GLU A 493 10.11 24.01 2.30
N PHE A 494 11.01 24.49 3.17
CA PHE A 494 12.44 24.64 2.86
C PHE A 494 13.09 23.31 2.46
N LEU A 495 12.72 22.19 3.11
CA LEU A 495 13.25 20.88 2.77
C LEU A 495 12.80 20.44 1.37
N LEU A 496 11.52 20.64 1.07
CA LEU A 496 10.95 20.27 -0.23
C LEU A 496 11.50 21.14 -1.37
N GLU A 497 11.65 22.45 -1.14
CA GLU A 497 12.27 23.36 -2.11
C GLU A 497 13.69 22.93 -2.46
N TYR A 498 14.50 22.59 -1.45
CA TYR A 498 15.85 22.09 -1.65
C TYR A 498 15.87 20.75 -2.42
N ILE A 499 15.03 19.79 -2.05
CA ILE A 499 14.94 18.52 -2.78
C ILE A 499 14.53 18.76 -4.24
N THR A 500 13.60 19.69 -4.47
CA THR A 500 13.14 20.06 -5.82
C THR A 500 14.27 20.63 -6.68
N THR A 501 15.29 21.28 -6.10
CA THR A 501 16.44 21.75 -6.90
C THR A 501 17.40 20.63 -7.26
N LEU A 502 17.49 19.57 -6.46
CA LEU A 502 18.32 18.40 -6.74
C LEU A 502 17.71 17.45 -7.78
N MET A 503 16.38 17.47 -7.94
CA MET A 503 15.66 16.64 -8.91
C MET A 503 15.58 17.25 -10.32
N LYS A 504 16.06 18.48 -10.50
CA LYS A 504 16.15 19.17 -11.80
C LYS A 504 17.49 18.94 -12.44
#